data_AF-A0A1C6KBH7-F1
#
_entry.id   AF-A0A1C6KBH7-F1
#
_cell.length_a   1.000
_cell.length_b   1.000
_cell.length_c   1.000
_cell.angle_alpha   90.00
_cell.angle_beta   90.00
_cell.angle_gamma   90.00
#
_symmetry.space_group_name_H-M   'P 1'
#
loop_
_entity.id
_entity.type
_entity.pdbx_description
1 polymer ?
#
loop_
_entity_poly.entity_id
_entity_poly.type
_entity_poly.pdbx_seq_one_letter_code
_entity_poly.pdbx_strand_id
1 'polypeptide(L)'
;MNTITIENREIAIMAFDKLCRENKKDSALRLAGCMLKHSYISLGIGDIDWEIDMAIRQCGGEPRTGYRYTARFHFNLKTEMEKEKYDRAVKELYG
;
A
#
# COMPACT_ATOMS: atom_id res chain seq x y z
N MET A 1 10.85 7.53 -20.09
CA MET A 1 10.26 6.72 -19.01
C MET A 1 8.82 7.18 -18.86
N ASN A 2 7.85 6.28 -19.07
CA ASN A 2 6.44 6.62 -18.91
C ASN A 2 6.11 6.55 -17.43
N THR A 3 6.18 7.68 -16.73
CA THR A 3 5.68 7.82 -15.37
C THR A 3 4.18 8.06 -15.41
N ILE A 4 3.45 7.42 -14.50
CA ILE A 4 2.02 7.62 -14.29
C ILE A 4 1.82 8.11 -12.87
N THR A 5 0.81 8.95 -12.68
CA THR A 5 0.39 9.41 -11.37
C THR A 5 -0.80 8.57 -10.94
N ILE A 6 -0.58 7.69 -9.96
CA ILE A 6 -1.61 6.80 -9.41
C ILE A 6 -2.08 7.36 -8.07
N GLU A 7 -3.37 7.21 -7.78
CA GLU A 7 -3.88 7.58 -6.47
C GLU A 7 -3.44 6.56 -5.43
N ASN A 8 -2.91 7.04 -4.30
CA ASN A 8 -2.44 6.14 -3.23
C ASN A 8 -3.56 5.24 -2.70
N ARG A 9 -4.81 5.67 -2.88
CA ARG A 9 -5.99 4.86 -2.59
C ARG A 9 -6.09 3.62 -3.49
N GLU A 10 -5.77 3.72 -4.77
CA GLU A 10 -5.74 2.56 -5.68
C GLU A 10 -4.64 1.58 -5.28
N ILE A 11 -3.46 2.10 -4.93
CA ILE A 11 -2.35 1.29 -4.41
C ILE A 11 -2.75 0.58 -3.11
N ALA A 12 -3.48 1.26 -2.21
CA ALA A 12 -3.97 0.66 -0.97
C ALA A 12 -5.01 -0.44 -1.23
N ILE A 13 -5.88 -0.29 -2.23
CA ILE A 13 -6.84 -1.33 -2.64
C ILE A 13 -6.08 -2.55 -3.18
N MET A 14 -5.09 -2.35 -4.05
CA MET A 14 -4.25 -3.43 -4.56
C MET A 14 -3.48 -4.15 -3.44
N ALA A 15 -2.95 -3.40 -2.47
CA ALA A 15 -2.28 -3.96 -1.31
C ALA A 15 -3.24 -4.78 -0.44
N PHE A 16 -4.48 -4.31 -0.26
CA PHE A 16 -5.53 -5.06 0.44
C PHE A 16 -5.86 -6.36 -0.27
N ASP A 17 -6.09 -6.33 -1.58
CA ASP A 17 -6.36 -7.54 -2.38
C ASP A 17 -5.21 -8.55 -2.29
N LYS A 18 -3.96 -8.06 -2.27
CA LYS A 18 -2.78 -8.91 -2.08
C LYS A 18 -2.79 -9.59 -0.70
N LEU A 19 -3.01 -8.82 0.36
CA LEU A 19 -3.08 -9.36 1.73
C LEU A 19 -4.20 -10.39 1.88
N CYS A 20 -5.34 -10.18 1.22
CA CYS A 20 -6.43 -11.15 1.18
C CYS A 20 -6.01 -12.46 0.51
N ARG A 21 -5.27 -12.42 -0.60
CA ARG A 21 -4.76 -13.62 -1.29
C ARG A 21 -3.69 -14.36 -0.50
N GLU A 22 -2.85 -13.64 0.22
CA GLU A 22 -1.86 -14.21 1.13
C GLU A 22 -2.48 -14.74 2.45
N ASN A 23 -3.81 -14.67 2.60
CA ASN A 23 -4.55 -15.08 3.80
C ASN A 23 -4.11 -14.33 5.08
N LYS A 24 -3.56 -13.11 4.93
CA LYS A 24 -3.12 -12.22 6.02
C LYS A 24 -4.28 -11.40 6.55
N LYS A 25 -5.21 -12.07 7.24
CA LYS A 25 -6.50 -11.50 7.66
C LYS A 25 -6.34 -10.27 8.56
N ASP A 26 -5.47 -10.33 9.56
CA ASP A 26 -5.31 -9.22 10.52
C ASP A 26 -4.75 -7.96 9.86
N SER A 27 -3.78 -8.13 8.96
CA SER A 27 -3.19 -7.06 8.15
C SER A 27 -4.19 -6.47 7.16
N ALA A 28 -4.96 -7.32 6.47
CA ALA A 28 -6.02 -6.87 5.59
C ALA A 28 -7.12 -6.09 6.35
N LEU A 29 -7.56 -6.58 7.51
CA LEU A 29 -8.57 -5.92 8.34
C LEU A 29 -8.08 -4.58 8.88
N ARG A 30 -6.82 -4.49 9.31
CA ARG A 30 -6.23 -3.23 9.76
C ARG A 30 -6.13 -2.21 8.63
N LEU A 31 -5.67 -2.63 7.46
CA LEU A 31 -5.58 -1.75 6.28
C LEU A 31 -6.97 -1.24 5.86
N ALA A 32 -7.96 -2.14 5.74
CA ALA A 32 -9.33 -1.78 5.41
C ALA A 32 -9.95 -0.85 6.46
N GLY A 33 -9.73 -1.13 7.74
CA GLY A 33 -10.19 -0.28 8.84
C GLY A 33 -9.63 1.14 8.76
N CYS A 34 -8.34 1.28 8.45
CA CYS A 34 -7.70 2.58 8.24
C CYS A 34 -8.24 3.28 7.00
N MET A 35 -8.44 2.58 5.89
CA MET A 35 -8.99 3.19 4.66
C MET A 35 -10.42 3.72 4.83
N LEU A 36 -11.22 3.11 5.71
CA LEU A 36 -12.60 3.54 5.98
C LEU A 36 -12.68 4.68 6.99
N LYS A 37 -11.78 4.73 7.98
CA LYS A 37 -11.88 5.65 9.14
C LYS A 37 -10.89 6.81 9.11
N HIS A 38 -9.79 6.69 8.35
CA HIS A 38 -8.68 7.61 8.40
C HIS A 38 -8.19 7.99 7.00
N SER A 39 -7.62 9.19 6.86
CA SER A 39 -7.01 9.65 5.60
C SER A 39 -5.60 9.10 5.37
N TYR A 40 -5.05 8.38 6.36
CA TYR A 40 -3.73 7.77 6.32
C TYR A 40 -3.66 6.55 7.24
N ILE A 41 -2.65 5.70 7.02
CA ILE A 41 -2.25 4.65 7.94
C ILE A 41 -0.84 4.95 8.48
N SER A 42 -0.67 4.76 9.78
CA SER A 42 0.66 4.78 10.42
C SER A 42 1.16 3.34 10.56
N LEU A 43 2.32 3.07 9.97
CA LEU A 43 2.97 1.77 9.97
C LEU A 43 4.17 1.85 10.93
N GLY A 44 4.13 1.05 11.99
CA GLY A 44 5.20 0.91 12.97
C GLY A 44 6.11 -0.29 12.71
N ILE A 45 6.70 -0.83 13.79
CA ILE A 45 7.65 -1.96 13.75
C ILE A 45 6.94 -3.32 13.94
N GLY A 46 5.62 -3.33 14.19
CA GLY A 46 4.89 -4.59 14.41
C GLY A 46 4.76 -5.42 13.14
N ASP A 47 4.66 -6.75 13.28
CA ASP A 47 4.58 -7.69 12.16
C ASP A 47 3.45 -7.34 11.18
N ILE A 48 2.26 -6.99 11.71
CA ILE A 48 1.10 -6.56 10.92
C ILE A 48 1.40 -5.27 10.12
N ASP A 49 2.10 -4.32 10.73
CA ASP A 49 2.48 -3.07 10.06
C ASP A 49 3.51 -3.30 8.97
N TRP A 50 4.47 -4.20 9.23
CA TRP A 50 5.48 -4.61 8.28
C TRP A 50 4.85 -5.30 7.07
N GLU A 51 3.88 -6.19 7.28
CA GLU A 51 3.14 -6.84 6.19
C GLU A 51 2.39 -5.85 5.31
N ILE A 52 1.74 -4.85 5.92
CA ILE A 52 1.05 -3.79 5.17
C ILE A 52 2.05 -2.91 4.41
N ASP A 53 3.15 -2.52 5.05
CA ASP A 53 4.22 -1.73 4.42
C ASP A 53 4.79 -2.46 3.20
N MET A 54 5.08 -3.76 3.33
CA MET A 54 5.54 -4.59 2.22
C MET A 54 4.51 -4.68 1.10
N ALA A 55 3.23 -4.91 1.40
CA ALA A 55 2.17 -5.00 0.40
C ALA A 55 2.01 -3.68 -0.39
N ILE A 56 2.05 -2.55 0.31
CA ILE A 56 1.98 -1.21 -0.32
C ILE A 56 3.18 -0.98 -1.23
N ARG A 57 4.40 -1.30 -0.78
CA ARG A 57 5.63 -1.15 -1.58
C ARG A 57 5.62 -2.01 -2.83
N GLN A 58 5.15 -3.24 -2.72
CA GLN A 58 5.02 -4.14 -3.87
C GLN A 58 3.99 -3.65 -4.89
N CYS A 59 2.96 -2.92 -4.45
CA CYS A 59 1.99 -2.27 -5.32
C CYS A 59 2.48 -0.91 -5.87
N GLY A 60 3.73 -0.51 -5.55
CA GLY A 60 4.33 0.73 -6.03
C GLY A 60 4.12 1.96 -5.14
N GLY A 61 3.55 1.78 -3.95
CA GLY A 61 3.41 2.86 -2.97
C GLY A 61 4.71 3.12 -2.21
N GLU A 62 4.97 4.38 -1.93
CA GLU A 62 6.09 4.77 -1.07
C GLU A 62 5.55 5.30 0.27
N PRO A 63 5.36 4.42 1.27
CA PRO A 63 5.11 4.87 2.63
C PRO A 63 6.32 5.68 3.09
N ARG A 64 6.14 7.00 3.25
CA ARG A 64 7.23 7.88 3.67
C ARG A 64 7.62 7.51 5.11
N THR A 65 8.84 7.01 5.29
CA THR A 65 9.45 6.83 6.60
C THR A 65 9.59 8.19 7.27
N GLY A 66 8.77 8.44 8.29
CA GLY A 66 8.83 9.64 9.10
C GLY A 66 9.80 9.51 10.28
N TYR A 67 9.95 10.60 11.03
CA TYR A 67 10.74 10.67 12.25
C TYR A 67 10.21 9.68 13.31
N ARG A 68 11.11 8.99 14.03
CA ARG A 68 10.85 7.92 15.05
C ARG A 68 10.32 6.58 14.51
N TYR A 69 10.91 6.04 13.43
CA TYR A 69 10.68 4.64 12.99
C TYR A 69 9.21 4.30 12.67
N THR A 70 8.41 5.31 12.31
CA THR A 70 7.03 5.12 11.86
C THR A 70 6.89 5.68 10.45
N ALA A 71 6.39 4.85 9.53
CA ALA A 71 6.06 5.30 8.19
C ALA A 71 4.60 5.74 8.13
N ARG A 72 4.30 6.77 7.34
CA ARG A 72 2.92 7.19 7.10
C ARG A 72 2.61 7.06 5.62
N PHE A 73 1.52 6.38 5.34
CA PHE A 73 0.97 6.29 3.99
C PHE A 73 -0.37 7.02 3.95
N HIS A 74 -0.40 8.13 3.22
CA HIS A 74 -1.60 8.94 3.05
C HIS A 74 -2.37 8.46 1.83
N PHE A 75 -3.64 8.09 2.01
CA PHE A 75 -4.50 7.58 0.94
C PHE A 75 -4.93 8.67 -0.04
N ASN A 76 -4.97 9.92 0.41
CA ASN A 76 -5.40 11.07 -0.40
C ASN A 76 -4.27 11.69 -1.24
N LEU A 77 -3.04 11.18 -1.12
CA LEU A 77 -1.92 11.62 -1.95
C LEU A 77 -1.86 10.82 -3.24
N LYS A 78 -1.05 11.32 -4.17
CA LYS A 78 -0.73 10.62 -5.40
C LYS A 78 0.75 10.28 -5.40
N THR A 79 1.08 9.12 -5.94
CA THR A 79 2.45 8.67 -6.12
C THR A 79 2.74 8.62 -7.60
N GLU A 80 3.85 9.26 -7.99
CA GLU A 80 4.40 9.10 -9.31
C GLU A 80 5.19 7.79 -9.35
N MET A 81 4.87 6.92 -10.30
CA MET A 81 5.55 5.65 -10.46
C MET A 81 5.72 5.28 -11.92
N GLU A 82 6.67 4.40 -12.21
CA GLU A 82 6.86 3.89 -13.56
C GLU A 82 5.68 3.00 -13.96
N LYS A 83 5.09 3.28 -15.14
CA LYS A 83 3.95 2.53 -15.66
C LYS A 83 4.20 1.02 -15.71
N GLU A 84 5.41 0.61 -16.09
CA GLU A 84 5.78 -0.81 -16.14
C GLU A 84 5.78 -1.50 -14.77
N LYS A 85 6.09 -0.77 -13.69
CA LYS A 85 5.99 -1.31 -12.31
C LYS A 85 4.54 -1.50 -11.90
N TYR A 86 3.68 -0.55 -12.24
CA TYR A 86 2.25 -0.64 -11.95
C TYR A 86 1.61 -1.77 -12.75
N ASP A 87 1.83 -1.81 -14.07
CA ASP A 87 1.31 -2.84 -14.95
C ASP A 87 1.79 -4.24 -14.52
N ARG A 88 3.02 -4.37 -14.02
CA ARG A 88 3.53 -5.62 -13.45
C ARG A 88 2.80 -6.02 -12.16
N ALA A 89 2.62 -5.08 -11.23
CA ALA A 89 1.90 -5.35 -9.98
C ALA A 89 0.43 -5.72 -10.24
N VAL A 90 -0.23 -5.01 -11.16
CA VAL A 90 -1.60 -5.33 -11.61
C VAL A 90 -1.64 -6.70 -12.28
N LYS A 91 -0.66 -7.04 -13.13
CA LYS A 91 -0.61 -8.36 -13.78
C LYS A 91 -0.33 -9.50 -12.80
N GLU A 92 0.54 -9.30 -11.81
CA GLU A 92 0.81 -10.30 -10.76
C GLU A 92 -0.42 -10.52 -9.87
N LEU A 93 -1.22 -9.48 -9.67
CA LEU A 93 -2.46 -9.59 -8.92
C LEU A 93 -3.60 -10.15 -9.79
N TYR A 94 -3.94 -9.55 -10.92
CA TYR A 94 -5.19 -9.86 -11.64
C TYR A 94 -4.99 -10.69 -12.91
N GLY A 95 -3.76 -11.04 -13.28
CA GLY A 95 -3.43 -11.90 -14.43
C GLY A 95 -3.18 -13.35 -14.03
#